data_AF-M2UXN7-F1
#
_entry.id   AF-M2UXN7-F1
#
_cell.length_a   1.000
_cell.length_b   1.000
_cell.length_c   1.000
_cell.angle_alpha   90.00
_cell.angle_beta   90.00
_cell.angle_gamma   90.00
#
_symmetry.space_group_name_H-M   'P 1'
#
loop_
_entity.id
_entity.type
_entity.pdbx_description
1 polymer ?
#
loop_
_entity_poly.entity_id
_entity_poly.type
_entity_poly.pdbx_seq_one_letter_code
_entity_poly.pdbx_strand_id
1 'polypeptide(L)'
;LRQQQHEAEQTLSAAQSAAPAAKPAADEALKKAKIELAMKRAELKKAEKAGSGEPELSRLRDALSTAEQALHAAEDASQKPAPELVRTSKPGVDDRQRALKTELAFARADLRKLERDENAEPAAIDAARARLNEAERQMAEYQDA
;
A
#
# COMPACT_ATOMS: atom_id res chain seq x y z
N LEU A 1 -34.73 -8.97 -9.43
CA LEU A 1 -33.80 -8.24 -8.53
C LEU A 1 -33.82 -8.78 -7.09
N ARG A 2 -34.98 -8.86 -6.40
CA ARG A 2 -35.04 -9.40 -5.01
C ARG A 2 -34.64 -10.89 -4.87
N GLN A 3 -34.91 -11.72 -5.86
CA GLN A 3 -34.57 -13.16 -5.80
C GLN A 3 -33.05 -13.40 -5.90
N GLN A 4 -32.35 -12.62 -6.75
CA GLN A 4 -30.89 -12.65 -6.85
C GLN A 4 -30.19 -12.13 -5.57
N GLN A 5 -30.82 -11.17 -4.87
CA GLN A 5 -30.31 -10.72 -3.57
C GLN A 5 -30.37 -11.84 -2.53
N HIS A 6 -31.44 -12.65 -2.56
CA HIS A 6 -31.60 -13.75 -1.61
C HIS A 6 -30.67 -14.94 -1.89
N GLU A 7 -30.41 -15.25 -3.16
CA GLU A 7 -29.41 -16.26 -3.55
C GLU A 7 -27.99 -15.81 -3.21
N ALA A 8 -27.68 -14.51 -3.38
CA ALA A 8 -26.41 -13.94 -2.96
C ALA A 8 -26.23 -13.98 -1.44
N GLU A 9 -27.29 -13.73 -0.67
CA GLU A 9 -27.29 -13.84 0.79
C GLU A 9 -27.10 -15.30 1.25
N GLN A 10 -27.77 -16.26 0.60
CA GLN A 10 -27.63 -17.68 0.93
C GLN A 10 -26.26 -18.25 0.56
N THR A 11 -25.70 -17.87 -0.59
CA THR A 11 -24.34 -18.29 -0.98
C THR A 11 -23.28 -17.68 -0.07
N LEU A 12 -23.47 -16.44 0.38
CA LEU A 12 -22.57 -15.80 1.35
C LEU A 12 -22.65 -16.45 2.74
N SER A 13 -23.85 -16.88 3.17
CA SER A 13 -24.06 -17.62 4.41
C SER A 13 -23.49 -19.05 4.37
N ALA A 14 -23.62 -19.74 3.23
CA ALA A 14 -23.04 -21.07 3.03
C ALA A 14 -21.49 -21.02 2.99
N ALA A 15 -20.91 -20.01 2.34
CA ALA A 15 -19.46 -19.82 2.30
C ALA A 15 -18.86 -19.49 3.69
N GLN A 16 -19.63 -18.84 4.57
CA GLN A 16 -19.21 -18.56 5.96
C GLN A 16 -19.22 -19.80 6.87
N SER A 17 -19.92 -20.87 6.47
CA SER A 17 -20.11 -22.08 7.29
C SER A 17 -19.06 -23.18 7.05
N ALA A 18 -18.18 -23.02 6.05
CA ALA A 18 -17.21 -24.03 5.61
C ALA A 18 -15.78 -23.90 6.22
N ALA A 19 -15.61 -23.18 7.32
CA ALA A 19 -14.33 -23.06 8.03
C ALA A 19 -14.27 -24.02 9.24
N PRO A 20 -13.12 -24.68 9.52
CA PRO A 20 -13.02 -25.68 10.57
C PRO A 20 -13.32 -25.09 11.96
N ALA A 21 -14.17 -25.80 12.69
CA ALA A 21 -14.83 -25.38 13.91
C ALA A 21 -13.91 -25.39 15.14
N ALA A 22 -13.43 -24.21 15.54
CA ALA A 22 -13.03 -23.89 16.92
C ALA A 22 -12.98 -22.36 17.24
N LYS A 23 -13.28 -21.47 16.28
CA LYS A 23 -12.89 -20.05 16.30
C LYS A 23 -13.98 -18.94 16.20
N PRO A 24 -15.32 -19.17 16.31
CA PRO A 24 -16.28 -18.09 16.03
C PRO A 24 -16.11 -16.85 16.93
N ALA A 25 -15.89 -17.03 18.24
CA ALA A 25 -15.87 -15.91 19.18
C ALA A 25 -14.66 -14.97 19.01
N ALA A 26 -13.46 -15.52 18.77
CA ALA A 26 -12.25 -14.72 18.56
C ALA A 26 -12.28 -14.00 17.20
N ASP A 27 -12.90 -14.61 16.19
CA ASP A 27 -13.12 -13.96 14.89
C ASP A 27 -14.12 -12.81 14.99
N GLU A 28 -15.22 -13.01 15.72
CA GLU A 28 -16.23 -11.97 15.97
C GLU A 28 -15.68 -10.80 16.80
N ALA A 29 -14.84 -11.08 17.81
CA ALA A 29 -14.15 -10.05 18.58
C ALA A 29 -13.22 -9.21 17.68
N LEU A 30 -12.45 -9.87 16.81
CA LEU A 30 -11.59 -9.20 15.84
C LEU A 30 -12.38 -8.34 14.85
N LYS A 31 -13.51 -8.83 14.32
CA LYS A 31 -14.38 -8.06 13.43
C LYS A 31 -14.94 -6.81 14.13
N LYS A 32 -15.43 -6.97 15.36
CA LYS A 32 -15.94 -5.84 16.17
C LYS A 32 -14.87 -4.78 16.41
N ALA A 33 -13.67 -5.18 16.80
CA ALA A 33 -12.56 -4.25 17.02
C ALA A 33 -12.17 -3.49 15.74
N LYS A 34 -12.17 -4.15 14.57
CA LYS A 34 -11.93 -3.49 13.27
C LYS A 34 -13.02 -2.47 12.91
N ILE A 35 -14.28 -2.81 13.16
CA ILE A 35 -15.42 -1.91 12.92
C ILE A 35 -15.31 -0.68 13.85
N GLU A 36 -15.04 -0.90 15.13
CA GLU A 36 -14.90 0.17 16.12
C GLU A 36 -13.76 1.13 15.75
N LEU A 37 -12.59 0.59 15.37
CA LEU A 37 -11.47 1.40 14.89
C LEU A 37 -11.87 2.26 13.67
N ALA A 38 -12.57 1.68 12.69
CA ALA A 38 -13.02 2.41 11.51
C ALA A 38 -14.01 3.53 11.87
N MET A 39 -14.93 3.28 12.81
CA MET A 39 -15.86 4.28 13.32
C MET A 39 -15.13 5.43 14.01
N LYS A 40 -14.18 5.14 14.92
CA LYS A 40 -13.39 6.19 15.60
C LYS A 40 -12.55 7.03 14.65
N ARG A 41 -11.95 6.43 13.62
CA ARG A 41 -11.26 7.16 12.55
C ARG A 41 -12.21 8.07 11.77
N ALA A 42 -13.42 7.60 11.47
CA ALA A 42 -14.43 8.39 10.76
C ALA A 42 -14.96 9.56 11.61
N GLU A 43 -15.21 9.33 12.90
CA GLU A 43 -15.61 10.36 13.87
C GLU A 43 -14.54 11.46 13.97
N LEU A 44 -13.26 11.09 14.17
CA LEU A 44 -12.15 12.03 14.22
C LEU A 44 -12.06 12.85 12.93
N LYS A 45 -12.05 12.19 11.76
CA LYS A 45 -11.98 12.87 10.45
C LYS A 45 -13.17 13.81 10.21
N LYS A 46 -14.36 13.46 10.71
CA LYS A 46 -15.55 14.31 10.61
C LYS A 46 -15.41 15.55 11.49
N ALA A 47 -14.96 15.38 12.73
CA ALA A 47 -14.72 16.48 13.68
C ALA A 47 -13.64 17.44 13.16
N GLU A 48 -12.54 16.91 12.61
CA GLU A 48 -11.49 17.72 11.98
C GLU A 48 -12.03 18.55 10.81
N LYS A 49 -12.81 17.94 9.91
CA LYS A 49 -13.45 18.65 8.80
C LYS A 49 -14.48 19.69 9.25
N ALA A 50 -15.15 19.45 10.37
CA ALA A 50 -16.10 20.36 10.96
C ALA A 50 -15.43 21.53 11.72
N GLY A 51 -14.10 21.50 11.89
CA GLY A 51 -13.39 22.49 12.70
C GLY A 51 -13.73 22.39 14.19
N SER A 52 -14.05 21.18 14.68
CA SER A 52 -14.31 20.92 16.09
C SER A 52 -13.15 21.40 16.98
N GLY A 53 -13.49 21.83 18.19
CA GLY A 53 -12.50 22.34 19.14
C GLY A 53 -11.54 21.26 19.64
N GLU A 54 -10.36 21.69 20.07
CA GLU A 54 -9.31 20.82 20.64
C GLU A 54 -9.78 19.84 21.72
N PRO A 55 -10.67 20.18 22.68
CA PRO A 55 -11.11 19.20 23.67
C PRO A 55 -11.92 18.04 23.06
N GLU A 56 -12.66 18.28 21.98
CA GLU A 56 -13.41 17.24 21.26
C GLU A 56 -12.44 16.37 20.44
N LEU A 57 -11.52 17.00 19.71
CA LEU A 57 -10.50 16.28 18.94
C LEU A 57 -9.60 15.42 19.84
N SER A 58 -9.19 15.93 21.00
CA SER A 58 -8.40 15.19 21.98
C SER A 58 -9.12 13.94 22.47
N ARG A 59 -10.40 14.06 22.86
CA ARG A 59 -11.23 12.90 23.25
C ARG A 59 -11.37 11.86 22.13
N LEU A 60 -11.52 12.31 20.89
CA LEU A 60 -11.62 11.42 19.72
C LEU A 60 -10.29 10.71 19.42
N ARG A 61 -9.15 11.37 19.65
CA ARG A 61 -7.82 10.76 19.54
C ARG A 61 -7.57 9.72 20.63
N ASP A 62 -7.99 10.00 21.87
CA ASP A 62 -7.90 9.04 22.97
C ASP A 62 -8.78 7.80 22.72
N ALA A 63 -10.00 8.02 22.23
CA ALA A 63 -10.92 6.95 21.83
C ALA A 63 -10.35 6.12 20.66
N LEU A 64 -9.68 6.77 19.70
CA LEU A 64 -9.00 6.11 18.60
C LEU A 64 -7.85 5.23 19.10
N SER A 65 -6.98 5.76 19.98
CA SER A 65 -5.88 5.01 20.60
C SER A 65 -6.38 3.78 21.36
N THR A 66 -7.47 3.92 22.10
CA THR A 66 -8.11 2.80 22.80
C THR A 66 -8.61 1.72 21.84
N ALA A 67 -9.27 2.11 20.74
CA ALA A 67 -9.72 1.18 19.71
C ALA A 67 -8.55 0.47 18.99
N GLU A 68 -7.42 1.16 18.80
CA GLU A 68 -6.20 0.57 18.22
C GLU A 68 -5.58 -0.49 19.14
N GLN A 69 -5.55 -0.24 20.45
CA GLN A 69 -5.10 -1.23 21.45
C GLN A 69 -6.05 -2.43 21.52
N ALA A 70 -7.37 -2.19 21.50
CA ALA A 70 -8.36 -3.26 21.47
C ALA A 70 -8.25 -4.13 20.21
N LEU A 71 -7.94 -3.52 19.05
CA LEU A 71 -7.67 -4.28 17.83
C LEU A 71 -6.42 -5.15 17.96
N HIS A 72 -5.31 -4.62 18.49
CA HIS A 72 -4.10 -5.42 18.70
C HIS A 72 -4.37 -6.63 19.61
N ALA A 73 -5.04 -6.41 20.75
CA ALA A 73 -5.39 -7.50 21.65
C ALA A 73 -6.30 -8.56 20.98
N ALA A 74 -7.25 -8.11 20.14
CA ALA A 74 -8.12 -9.02 19.40
C ALA A 74 -7.37 -9.77 18.28
N GLU A 75 -6.37 -9.16 17.63
CA GLU A 75 -5.50 -9.79 16.64
C GLU A 75 -4.63 -10.88 17.27
N ASP A 76 -4.00 -10.58 18.41
CA ASP A 76 -3.21 -11.52 19.19
C ASP A 76 -4.06 -12.72 19.64
N ALA A 77 -5.29 -12.47 20.10
CA ALA A 77 -6.23 -13.51 20.51
C ALA A 77 -6.80 -14.32 19.34
N SER A 78 -6.80 -13.78 18.11
CA SER A 78 -7.39 -14.42 16.94
C SER A 78 -6.60 -15.65 16.46
N GLN A 79 -5.30 -15.75 16.82
CA GLN A 79 -4.38 -16.78 16.33
C GLN A 79 -4.38 -16.91 14.79
N LYS A 80 -4.76 -15.84 14.09
CA LYS A 80 -4.66 -15.75 12.64
C LYS A 80 -3.20 -15.44 12.32
N PRO A 81 -2.52 -16.25 11.51
CA PRO A 81 -1.15 -15.93 11.13
C PRO A 81 -1.14 -14.57 10.43
N ALA A 82 -0.09 -13.77 10.70
CA ALA A 82 0.13 -12.52 9.99
C ALA A 82 0.13 -12.80 8.48
N PRO A 83 -0.45 -11.90 7.66
CA PRO A 83 -0.47 -12.10 6.22
C PRO A 83 0.96 -12.24 5.69
N GLU A 84 1.18 -13.27 4.89
CA GLU A 84 2.47 -13.48 4.24
C GLU A 84 2.68 -12.40 3.17
N LEU A 85 3.59 -11.47 3.44
CA LEU A 85 3.94 -10.40 2.50
C LEU A 85 4.83 -10.97 1.40
N VAL A 86 4.21 -11.57 0.39
CA VAL A 86 4.91 -12.03 -0.81
C VAL A 86 5.19 -10.84 -1.71
N ARG A 87 6.47 -10.58 -1.99
CA ARG A 87 6.85 -9.61 -3.03
C ARG A 87 6.48 -10.18 -4.39
N THR A 88 5.41 -9.67 -4.98
CA THR A 88 5.03 -9.99 -6.36
C THR A 88 5.67 -8.99 -7.32
N SER A 89 6.27 -9.47 -8.41
CA SER A 89 6.72 -8.59 -9.50
C SER A 89 5.50 -7.95 -10.16
N LYS A 90 5.63 -6.68 -10.55
CA LYS A 90 4.54 -5.97 -11.23
C LYS A 90 4.24 -6.64 -12.58
N PRO A 91 2.97 -7.00 -12.86
CA PRO A 91 2.60 -7.56 -14.17
C PRO A 91 3.00 -6.60 -15.30
N GLY A 92 3.65 -7.13 -16.34
CA GLY A 92 4.06 -6.38 -17.53
C GLY A 92 5.43 -5.67 -17.45
N VAL A 93 6.21 -5.86 -16.39
CA VAL A 93 7.61 -5.42 -16.33
C VAL A 93 8.49 -6.63 -16.05
N ASP A 94 9.04 -7.23 -17.11
CA ASP A 94 10.04 -8.28 -16.97
C ASP A 94 11.37 -7.72 -16.43
N ASP A 95 12.29 -8.63 -16.07
CA ASP A 95 13.55 -8.26 -15.46
C ASP A 95 14.46 -7.44 -16.41
N ARG A 96 14.35 -7.66 -17.72
CA ARG A 96 15.09 -6.89 -18.73
C ARG A 96 14.56 -5.46 -18.80
N GLN A 97 13.24 -5.26 -18.85
CA GLN A 97 12.65 -3.92 -18.82
C GLN A 97 12.98 -3.17 -17.53
N ARG A 98 13.05 -3.89 -16.39
CA ARG A 98 13.45 -3.30 -15.11
C ARG A 98 14.91 -2.86 -15.10
N ALA A 99 15.81 -3.67 -15.62
CA ALA A 99 17.22 -3.32 -15.74
C ALA A 99 17.40 -2.06 -16.60
N LEU A 100 16.73 -1.99 -17.76
CA LEU A 100 16.78 -0.83 -18.65
C LEU A 100 16.23 0.45 -18.00
N LYS A 101 15.09 0.38 -17.31
CA LYS A 101 14.53 1.52 -16.57
C LYS A 101 15.45 1.99 -15.44
N THR A 102 16.16 1.05 -14.80
CA THR A 102 17.13 1.36 -13.75
C THR A 102 18.34 2.08 -14.34
N GLU A 103 18.92 1.56 -15.42
CA GLU A 103 20.06 2.18 -16.09
C GLU A 103 19.72 3.58 -16.60
N LEU A 104 18.54 3.76 -17.22
CA LEU A 104 18.06 5.08 -17.65
C LEU A 104 17.93 6.08 -16.50
N ALA A 105 17.38 5.63 -15.36
CA ALA A 105 17.25 6.48 -14.17
C ALA A 105 18.62 6.88 -13.60
N PHE A 106 19.58 5.95 -13.59
CA PHE A 106 20.95 6.19 -13.10
C PHE A 106 21.72 7.12 -14.03
N ALA A 107 21.69 6.88 -15.35
CA ALA A 107 22.34 7.75 -16.32
C ALA A 107 21.79 9.19 -16.25
N ARG A 108 20.47 9.35 -16.10
CA ARG A 108 19.84 10.66 -15.90
C ARG A 108 20.25 11.33 -14.59
N ALA A 109 20.35 10.56 -13.51
CA ALA A 109 20.78 11.08 -12.21
C ALA A 109 22.25 11.52 -12.22
N ASP A 110 23.13 10.73 -12.84
CA ASP A 110 24.55 11.03 -13.00
C ASP A 110 24.76 12.31 -13.81
N LEU A 111 24.06 12.45 -14.95
CA LEU A 111 24.10 13.68 -15.75
C LEU A 111 23.64 14.90 -14.92
N ARG A 112 22.49 14.81 -14.24
CA ARG A 112 21.97 15.91 -13.40
C ARG A 112 22.88 16.22 -12.20
N LYS A 113 23.66 15.25 -11.73
CA LYS A 113 24.65 15.46 -10.66
C LYS A 113 25.83 16.27 -11.20
N LEU A 114 26.37 15.87 -12.36
CA LEU A 114 27.50 16.56 -13.00
C LEU A 114 27.11 17.97 -13.47
N GLU A 115 25.93 18.17 -14.04
CA GLU A 115 25.45 19.49 -14.48
C GLU A 115 25.24 20.49 -13.32
N ARG A 116 25.08 20.00 -12.08
CA ARG A 116 24.96 20.84 -10.89
C ARG A 116 26.30 21.09 -10.19
N ASP A 117 27.35 20.38 -10.58
CA ASP A 117 28.69 20.56 -10.04
C ASP A 117 29.45 21.55 -10.93
N GLU A 118 29.72 22.75 -10.40
CA GLU A 118 30.43 23.81 -11.13
C GLU A 118 31.88 23.44 -11.47
N ASN A 119 32.42 22.39 -10.83
CA ASN A 119 33.77 21.87 -11.10
C ASN A 119 33.75 20.60 -11.95
N ALA A 120 32.59 20.19 -12.48
CA ALA A 120 32.51 19.01 -13.33
C ALA A 120 33.32 19.22 -14.62
N GLU A 121 34.22 18.28 -14.91
CA GLU A 121 34.98 18.26 -16.14
C GLU A 121 34.04 18.17 -17.36
N PRO A 122 34.21 19.02 -18.39
CA PRO A 122 33.35 18.99 -19.58
C PRO A 122 33.29 17.62 -20.25
N ALA A 123 34.43 16.91 -20.30
CA ALA A 123 34.50 15.55 -20.83
C ALA A 123 33.67 14.54 -20.03
N ALA A 124 33.52 14.73 -18.72
CA ALA A 124 32.69 13.86 -17.88
C ALA A 124 31.19 14.10 -18.13
N ILE A 125 30.79 15.35 -18.37
CA ILE A 125 29.43 15.70 -18.77
C ILE A 125 29.09 15.08 -20.13
N ASP A 126 30.00 15.17 -21.11
CA ASP A 126 29.79 14.58 -22.44
C ASP A 126 29.72 13.05 -22.39
N ALA A 127 30.54 12.40 -21.55
CA ALA A 127 30.45 10.95 -21.32
C ALA A 127 29.10 10.55 -20.67
N ALA A 128 28.60 11.34 -19.72
CA ALA A 128 27.30 11.09 -19.09
C ALA A 128 26.14 11.29 -20.06
N ARG A 129 26.22 12.27 -20.97
CA ARG A 129 25.25 12.46 -22.07
C ARG A 129 25.25 11.27 -23.02
N ALA A 130 26.44 10.79 -23.41
CA ALA A 130 26.55 9.61 -24.27
C ALA A 130 25.92 8.37 -23.61
N ARG A 131 26.15 8.16 -22.31
CA ARG A 131 25.54 7.08 -21.53
C ARG A 131 24.02 7.19 -21.45
N LEU A 132 23.49 8.40 -21.24
CA LEU A 132 22.04 8.63 -21.24
C LEU A 132 21.42 8.28 -22.60
N ASN A 133 22.01 8.76 -23.70
CA ASN A 133 21.52 8.47 -25.05
C ASN A 133 21.53 6.96 -25.36
N GLU A 134 22.58 6.24 -24.95
CA GLU A 134 22.65 4.78 -25.12
C GLU A 134 21.54 4.07 -24.32
N ALA A 135 21.33 4.45 -23.06
CA ALA A 135 20.25 3.88 -22.23
C ALA A 135 18.85 4.17 -22.80
N GLU A 136 18.64 5.36 -23.35
CA GLU A 136 17.40 5.73 -24.06
C GLU A 136 17.21 4.89 -25.32
N ARG A 137 18.26 4.67 -26.13
CA ARG A 137 18.19 3.80 -27.33
C ARG A 137 17.84 2.37 -26.96
N GLN A 138 18.51 1.79 -25.97
CA GLN A 138 18.24 0.41 -25.52
C GLN A 138 16.82 0.26 -24.96
N MET A 139 16.30 1.28 -24.28
CA MET A 139 14.92 1.29 -23.79
C MET A 139 13.89 1.39 -24.93
N ALA A 140 14.19 2.17 -25.97
CA ALA A 140 13.34 2.28 -27.17
C ALA A 140 13.34 0.97 -27.97
N GLU A 141 14.52 0.40 -28.24
CA GLU A 141 14.67 -0.90 -28.92
C GLU A 141 13.90 -2.02 -28.21
N TYR A 142 13.87 -2.02 -26.87
CA TYR A 142 13.07 -2.99 -26.11
C TYR A 142 11.56 -2.73 -26.20
N GLN A 143 11.10 -1.48 -26.39
CA GLN A 143 9.69 -1.15 -26.55
C GLN A 143 9.14 -1.48 -27.94
N ASP A 144 10.01 -1.44 -28.95
CA ASP A 144 9.68 -1.73 -30.34
C ASP A 144 9.82 -3.23 -30.71
N ALA A 145 10.31 -4.06 -29.77
CA ALA A 145 10.51 -5.51 -29.91
C ALA A 145 9.31 -6.32 -29.41
#